data_AF-A0A352MUP7-F1
#
_entry.id   AF-A0A352MUP7-F1
#
_cell.length_a   1.000
_cell.length_b   1.000
_cell.length_c   1.000
_cell.angle_alpha   90.00
_cell.angle_beta   90.00
_cell.angle_gamma   90.00
#
_symmetry.space_group_name_H-M   'P 1'
#
loop_
_entity.id
_entity.type
_entity.pdbx_description
1 polymer ?
#
loop_
_entity_poly.entity_id
_entity_poly.type
_entity_poly.pdbx_seq_one_letter_code
_entity_poly.pdbx_strand_id
1 'polypeptide(L)'
;MINKELIELQKGCLATCVVIQNEDCKELDSKIIVNADSNDSELLTTFKEKISNKEELDYFIISEIDKLNESLQNKYYQIVKDREFFGIKLPKDMIVVLTVKDREGLKNISKELYNFCVIAF
;
A
#
# COMPACT_ATOMS: atom_id res chain seq x y z
N MET A 1 -10.72 -8.87 10.79
CA MET A 1 -9.84 -10.04 10.99
C MET A 1 -9.25 -10.40 9.66
N ILE A 2 -7.96 -10.17 9.49
CA ILE A 2 -7.26 -10.34 8.22
C ILE A 2 -6.75 -11.77 8.01
N ASN A 3 -6.69 -12.18 6.75
CA ASN A 3 -6.00 -13.41 6.34
C ASN A 3 -4.49 -13.16 6.25
N LYS A 4 -3.80 -13.23 7.40
CA LYS A 4 -2.34 -12.98 7.48
C LYS A 4 -1.51 -13.89 6.56
N GLU A 5 -1.91 -15.14 6.38
CA GLU A 5 -1.22 -16.07 5.48
C GLU A 5 -1.27 -15.58 4.04
N LEU A 6 -2.44 -15.13 3.56
CA LEU A 6 -2.59 -14.57 2.22
C LEU A 6 -1.75 -13.31 2.02
N ILE A 7 -1.62 -12.49 3.05
CA ILE A 7 -0.78 -11.28 3.04
C ILE A 7 0.69 -11.67 2.88
N GLU A 8 1.19 -12.59 3.72
CA GLU A 8 2.58 -13.02 3.69
C GLU A 8 2.96 -13.70 2.37
N LEU A 9 2.02 -14.40 1.72
CA LEU A 9 2.22 -14.96 0.38
C LEU A 9 2.50 -13.91 -0.70
N GLN A 10 2.26 -12.63 -0.44
CA GLN A 10 2.58 -11.54 -1.37
C GLN A 10 4.04 -11.06 -1.26
N LYS A 11 4.84 -11.56 -0.31
CA LYS A 11 6.26 -11.21 -0.22
C LYS A 11 6.98 -11.60 -1.52
N GLY A 12 7.72 -10.64 -2.08
CA GLY A 12 8.45 -10.83 -3.33
C GLY A 12 7.61 -10.69 -4.61
N CYS A 13 6.29 -10.52 -4.50
CA CYS A 13 5.42 -10.23 -5.64
C CYS A 13 5.61 -8.76 -6.07
N LEU A 14 6.05 -8.59 -7.32
CA LEU A 14 6.52 -7.28 -7.80
C LEU A 14 5.39 -6.33 -8.23
N ALA A 15 4.21 -6.83 -8.56
CA ALA A 15 3.10 -6.00 -9.04
C ALA A 15 1.80 -6.43 -8.37
N THR A 16 1.76 -6.31 -7.05
CA THR A 16 0.58 -6.65 -6.24
C THR A 16 0.53 -5.77 -5.01
N CYS A 17 -0.67 -5.43 -4.58
CA CYS A 17 -0.91 -4.87 -3.26
C CYS A 17 -2.04 -5.63 -2.56
N VAL A 18 -2.01 -5.61 -1.24
CA VAL A 18 -3.04 -6.22 -0.40
C VAL A 18 -4.05 -5.14 -0.01
N VAL A 19 -5.33 -5.47 0.03
CA VAL A 19 -6.36 -4.58 0.60
C VAL A 19 -6.86 -5.16 1.91
N ILE A 20 -6.84 -4.34 2.97
CA ILE A 20 -7.39 -4.65 4.29
C ILE A 20 -8.36 -3.54 4.74
N GLN A 21 -9.10 -3.78 5.82
CA GLN A 21 -9.87 -2.71 6.45
C GLN A 21 -8.97 -1.81 7.30
N ASN A 22 -9.34 -0.54 7.44
CA ASN A 22 -8.63 0.44 8.26
C ASN A 22 -8.39 -0.08 9.69
N GLU A 23 -9.38 -0.76 10.26
CA GLU A 23 -9.32 -1.30 11.62
C GLU A 23 -8.33 -2.46 11.78
N ASP A 24 -8.07 -3.21 10.71
CA ASP A 24 -7.18 -4.37 10.72
C ASP A 24 -5.70 -3.97 10.57
N CYS A 25 -5.41 -2.72 10.19
CA CYS A 25 -4.04 -2.20 10.06
C CYS A 25 -3.22 -2.35 11.36
N LYS A 26 -3.89 -2.37 12.51
CA LYS A 26 -3.26 -2.60 13.83
C LYS A 26 -2.65 -4.00 13.99
N GLU A 27 -3.07 -4.97 13.18
CA GLU A 27 -2.60 -6.36 13.27
C GLU A 27 -1.27 -6.63 12.56
N LEU A 28 -0.74 -5.63 11.84
CA LEU A 28 0.56 -5.66 11.17
C LEU A 28 1.59 -4.95 12.06
N ASP A 29 2.79 -5.49 12.28
CA ASP A 29 3.76 -4.91 13.21
C ASP A 29 4.74 -3.96 12.49
N SER A 30 5.66 -4.52 11.70
CA SER A 30 6.74 -3.75 11.07
C SER A 30 6.28 -3.01 9.81
N LYS A 31 5.74 -1.81 10.01
CA LYS A 31 5.08 -1.02 8.95
C LYS A 31 5.48 0.43 8.89
N ILE A 32 5.46 0.97 7.68
CA ILE A 32 5.33 2.41 7.41
C ILE A 32 3.89 2.68 7.03
N ILE A 33 3.30 3.73 7.59
CA ILE A 33 1.97 4.19 7.20
C ILE A 33 2.09 5.59 6.59
N VAL A 34 1.47 5.78 5.44
CA VAL A 34 1.23 7.08 4.81
C VAL A 34 -0.26 7.23 4.55
N ASN A 35 -0.79 8.44 4.70
CA ASN A 35 -2.15 8.71 4.29
C ASN A 35 -2.23 8.78 2.76
N ALA A 36 -3.32 8.28 2.17
CA ALA A 36 -3.56 8.38 0.74
C ALA A 36 -3.57 9.85 0.26
N ASP A 37 -4.01 10.79 1.11
CA ASP A 37 -4.02 12.22 0.78
C ASP A 37 -2.64 12.90 0.84
N SER A 38 -1.59 12.20 1.28
CA SER A 38 -0.22 12.75 1.35
C SER A 38 0.26 13.27 0.00
N ASN A 39 0.87 14.45 0.00
CA ASN A 39 1.45 15.03 -1.20
C ASN A 39 2.76 14.32 -1.61
N ASP A 40 3.24 14.61 -2.82
CA ASP A 40 4.43 13.97 -3.38
C ASP A 40 5.70 14.24 -2.56
N SER A 41 5.78 15.40 -1.89
CA SER A 41 6.93 15.76 -1.05
C SER A 41 7.00 14.87 0.21
N GLU A 42 5.86 14.65 0.86
CA GLU A 42 5.73 13.76 2.02
C GLU A 42 6.01 12.30 1.67
N LEU A 43 5.47 11.84 0.54
CA LEU A 43 5.74 10.51 -0.01
C LEU A 43 7.23 10.35 -0.33
N LEU A 44 7.84 11.33 -0.99
CA LEU A 44 9.25 11.28 -1.35
C LEU A 44 10.15 11.25 -0.12
N THR A 45 9.81 12.03 0.91
CA THR A 45 10.52 12.03 2.20
C THR A 45 10.42 10.65 2.86
N THR A 46 9.24 10.03 2.83
CA THR A 46 9.03 8.67 3.33
C THR A 46 9.89 7.63 2.60
N PHE A 47 9.97 7.70 1.27
CA PHE A 47 10.81 6.80 0.47
C PHE A 47 12.30 7.00 0.73
N LYS A 48 12.76 8.25 0.81
CA LYS A 48 14.17 8.57 1.07
C LYS A 48 14.61 8.22 2.49
N GLU A 49 13.82 8.60 3.49
CA GLU A 49 14.28 8.57 4.87
C GLU A 49 13.88 7.31 5.61
N LYS A 50 12.67 6.79 5.35
CA LYS A 50 12.13 5.67 6.13
C LYS A 50 12.35 4.33 5.43
N ILE A 51 12.20 4.28 4.10
CA ILE A 51 12.35 3.04 3.32
C ILE A 51 13.83 2.75 3.03
N SER A 52 14.61 3.75 2.62
CA SER A 52 16.01 3.52 2.22
C SER A 52 16.95 3.20 3.39
N ASN A 53 16.56 3.51 4.63
CA ASN A 53 17.43 3.44 5.81
C ASN A 53 17.13 2.28 6.78
N LYS A 54 16.26 1.30 6.44
CA LYS A 54 15.87 0.23 7.36
C LYS A 54 15.95 -1.16 6.75
N GLU A 55 16.49 -2.10 7.54
CA GLU A 55 16.64 -3.53 7.20
C GLU A 55 15.38 -4.36 7.52
N GLU A 56 14.46 -3.87 8.35
CA GLU A 56 13.31 -4.65 8.85
C GLU A 56 12.00 -3.87 8.70
N LEU A 57 11.51 -3.67 7.48
CA LEU A 57 10.16 -3.15 7.23
C LEU A 57 9.41 -4.11 6.30
N ASP A 58 8.35 -4.74 6.82
CA ASP A 58 7.56 -5.71 6.08
C ASP A 58 6.46 -5.06 5.24
N TYR A 59 5.86 -3.95 5.73
CA TYR A 59 4.67 -3.37 5.11
C TYR A 59 4.80 -1.88 4.78
N PHE A 60 4.42 -1.51 3.57
CA PHE A 60 4.17 -0.14 3.17
C PHE A 60 2.66 0.09 3.05
N ILE A 61 2.08 0.80 4.01
CA ILE A 61 0.63 0.97 4.13
C ILE A 61 0.22 2.35 3.62
N ILE A 62 -0.67 2.37 2.64
CA ILE A 62 -1.37 3.54 2.13
C ILE A 62 -2.77 3.51 2.74
N SER A 63 -3.01 4.39 3.71
CA SER A 63 -4.26 4.38 4.47
C SER A 63 -5.36 5.18 3.81
N GLU A 64 -6.59 4.67 3.88
CA GLU A 64 -7.82 5.36 3.46
C GLU A 64 -7.89 5.71 1.97
N ILE A 65 -7.42 4.79 1.12
CA ILE A 65 -7.39 4.99 -0.34
C ILE A 65 -8.79 5.24 -0.92
N ASP A 66 -9.82 4.68 -0.29
CA ASP A 66 -11.23 4.77 -0.67
C ASP A 66 -11.84 6.16 -0.47
N LYS A 67 -11.13 7.09 0.19
CA LYS A 67 -11.53 8.50 0.31
C LYS A 67 -11.09 9.35 -0.88
N LEU A 68 -10.11 8.89 -1.65
CA LEU A 68 -9.61 9.62 -2.81
C LEU A 68 -10.48 9.36 -4.04
N ASN A 69 -10.58 10.36 -4.92
CA ASN A 69 -11.08 10.13 -6.26
C ASN A 69 -10.04 9.35 -7.11
N GLU A 70 -10.51 8.75 -8.20
CA GLU A 70 -9.70 7.90 -9.09
C GLU A 70 -8.41 8.59 -9.60
N SER A 71 -8.49 9.87 -9.99
CA SER A 71 -7.32 10.62 -10.48
C SER A 71 -6.21 10.73 -9.43
N LEU A 72 -6.58 10.96 -8.16
CA LEU A 72 -5.62 11.07 -7.06
C LEU A 72 -5.03 9.72 -6.65
N GLN A 73 -5.70 8.60 -6.96
CA GLN A 73 -5.17 7.27 -6.70
C GLN A 73 -4.09 6.84 -7.71
N ASN A 74 -4.02 7.48 -8.88
CA ASN A 74 -3.06 7.11 -9.94
C ASN A 74 -1.59 7.19 -9.52
N LYS A 75 -1.23 8.06 -8.59
CA LYS A 75 0.14 8.09 -8.05
C LYS A 75 0.52 6.77 -7.34
N TYR A 76 -0.44 6.10 -6.73
CA TYR A 76 -0.23 4.81 -6.07
C TYR A 76 -0.23 3.64 -7.04
N TYR A 77 -0.91 3.75 -8.18
CA TYR A 77 -0.80 2.76 -9.25
C TYR A 77 0.65 2.54 -9.68
N GLN A 78 1.40 3.62 -9.90
CA GLN A 78 2.82 3.52 -10.28
C GLN A 78 3.65 2.87 -9.17
N ILE A 79 3.41 3.25 -7.91
CA ILE A 79 4.09 2.65 -6.76
C ILE A 79 3.81 1.14 -6.68
N VAL A 80 2.58 0.69 -6.89
CA VAL A 80 2.21 -0.74 -6.82
C VAL A 80 2.78 -1.53 -7.99
N LYS A 81 2.68 -0.98 -9.21
CA LYS A 81 3.09 -1.67 -10.43
C LYS A 81 4.60 -1.73 -10.61
N ASP A 82 5.27 -0.59 -10.44
CA ASP A 82 6.69 -0.43 -10.75
C ASP A 82 7.56 -0.55 -9.50
N ARG A 83 6.94 -0.59 -8.31
CA ARG A 83 7.62 -0.60 -7.00
C ARG A 83 8.62 0.54 -6.88
N GLU A 84 8.26 1.69 -7.41
CA GLU A 84 9.12 2.85 -7.52
C GLU A 84 8.33 4.14 -7.30
N PHE A 85 8.98 5.11 -6.68
CA PHE A 85 8.51 6.49 -6.61
C PHE A 85 9.69 7.43 -6.83
N PHE A 86 9.65 8.25 -7.89
CA PHE A 86 10.70 9.22 -8.23
C PHE A 86 12.13 8.62 -8.26
N GLY A 87 12.28 7.45 -8.87
CA GLY A 87 13.56 6.73 -9.01
C GLY A 87 13.97 5.91 -7.78
N ILE A 88 13.21 5.97 -6.69
CA ILE A 88 13.49 5.23 -5.45
C ILE A 88 12.63 3.98 -5.41
N LYS A 89 13.27 2.81 -5.33
CA LYS A 89 12.59 1.52 -5.34
C LYS A 89 12.16 1.08 -3.94
N LEU A 90 10.98 0.47 -3.86
CA LEU A 90 10.57 -0.29 -2.68
C LEU A 90 11.36 -1.61 -2.61
N PRO A 91 11.80 -2.04 -1.41
CA PRO A 91 12.40 -3.36 -1.21
C PRO A 91 11.51 -4.46 -1.76
N LYS A 92 12.09 -5.49 -2.38
CA LYS A 92 11.32 -6.55 -3.06
C LYS A 92 10.36 -7.30 -2.14
N ASP A 93 10.78 -7.53 -0.89
CA ASP A 93 10.03 -8.34 0.06
C ASP A 93 9.01 -7.52 0.88
N MET A 94 9.00 -6.19 0.69
CA MET A 94 8.02 -5.32 1.33
C MET A 94 6.64 -5.46 0.66
N ILE A 95 5.59 -5.67 1.43
CA ILE A 95 4.23 -5.78 0.92
C ILE A 95 3.59 -4.38 0.92
N VAL A 96 3.05 -3.98 -0.24
CA VAL A 96 2.22 -2.77 -0.31
C VAL A 96 0.81 -3.11 0.15
N VAL A 97 0.28 -2.35 1.10
CA VAL A 97 -1.05 -2.55 1.67
C VAL A 97 -1.87 -1.28 1.46
N LEU A 98 -3.06 -1.42 0.90
CA LEU A 98 -4.08 -0.38 0.84
C LEU A 98 -5.09 -0.63 1.96
N THR A 99 -5.55 0.42 2.62
CA THR A 99 -6.65 0.29 3.58
C THR A 99 -7.90 0.98 3.07
N VAL A 100 -9.04 0.34 3.28
CA VAL A 100 -10.37 0.87 3.02
C VAL A 100 -11.20 0.90 4.29
N LYS A 101 -12.23 1.74 4.37
CA LYS A 101 -13.11 1.78 5.53
C LYS A 101 -13.81 0.44 5.77
N ASP A 102 -14.39 -0.12 4.73
CA ASP A 102 -15.21 -1.34 4.76
C ASP A 102 -15.29 -2.00 3.37
N ARG A 103 -16.10 -3.04 3.22
CA ARG A 103 -16.31 -3.75 1.94
C ARG A 103 -16.90 -2.87 0.85
N GLU A 104 -17.67 -1.83 1.18
CA GLU A 104 -18.20 -0.90 0.17
C GLU A 104 -17.10 0.02 -0.35
N GLY A 105 -16.16 0.40 0.51
CA GLY A 105 -14.97 1.19 0.13
C GLY A 105 -14.14 0.56 -1.00
N LEU A 106 -14.20 -0.76 -1.18
CA LEU A 106 -13.56 -1.45 -2.31
C LEU A 106 -14.01 -0.92 -3.68
N LYS A 107 -15.28 -0.49 -3.79
CA LYS A 107 -15.84 0.05 -5.04
C LYS A 107 -15.24 1.41 -5.40
N ASN A 108 -14.60 2.08 -4.45
CA ASN A 108 -13.98 3.39 -4.65
C ASN A 108 -12.51 3.27 -5.06
N ILE A 109 -11.91 2.07 -5.05
CA ILE A 109 -10.57 1.85 -5.60
C ILE A 109 -10.65 1.96 -7.12
N SER A 110 -9.75 2.71 -7.74
CA SER A 110 -9.69 2.85 -9.19
C SER A 110 -9.59 1.49 -9.87
N LYS A 111 -10.25 1.33 -11.01
CA LYS A 111 -10.30 0.04 -11.71
C LYS A 111 -8.89 -0.43 -12.09
N GLU A 112 -8.02 0.50 -12.44
CA GLU A 112 -6.63 0.19 -12.79
C GLU A 112 -5.85 -0.35 -11.59
N LEU A 113 -5.95 0.30 -10.43
CA LEU A 113 -5.28 -0.13 -9.21
C LEU A 113 -5.88 -1.45 -8.68
N TYR A 114 -7.20 -1.61 -8.77
CA TYR A 114 -7.91 -2.80 -8.31
C TYR A 114 -7.43 -4.10 -9.00
N ASN A 115 -6.96 -4.02 -10.24
CA ASN A 115 -6.42 -5.18 -10.96
C ASN A 115 -5.14 -5.76 -10.31
N PHE A 116 -4.49 -5.01 -9.42
CA PHE A 116 -3.30 -5.42 -8.68
C PHE A 116 -3.63 -5.79 -7.23
N CYS A 117 -4.90 -5.74 -6.83
CA CYS A 117 -5.33 -5.93 -5.44
C CYS A 117 -5.60 -7.40 -5.11
N VAL A 118 -5.08 -7.84 -3.96
CA VAL A 118 -5.45 -9.07 -3.27
C VAL A 118 -6.26 -8.70 -2.04
N ILE A 119 -7.51 -9.13 -1.95
CA ILE A 119 -8.39 -8.82 -0.81
C ILE A 119 -8.14 -9.82 0.32
N ALA A 120 -7.80 -9.35 1.52
CA ALA A 120 -7.34 -10.20 2.62
C ALA A 120 -8.14 -10.05 3.93
N PHE A 121 -9.45 -9.81 3.85
CA PHE A 121 -10.38 -9.72 5.00
C PHE A 121 -11.80 -10.19 4.63
#